data_AF-A0A848ZMT3-F1
#
_entry.id   AF-A0A848ZMT3-F1
#
_cell.length_a   1.000
_cell.length_b   1.000
_cell.length_c   1.000
_cell.angle_alpha   90.00
_cell.angle_beta   90.00
_cell.angle_gamma   90.00
#
_symmetry.space_group_name_H-M   'P 1'
#
loop_
_entity.id
_entity.type
_entity.pdbx_description
1 polymer ?
#
loop_
_entity_poly.entity_id
_entity_poly.type
_entity_poly.pdbx_seq_one_letter_code
_entity_poly.pdbx_strand_id
1 'polypeptide(L)'
;SECWVLEGNNVMGILEHDYYNVDAAQNKEHLRFFPREQYLSFLTDKSSQFMTDHVDKNKDNPFFLYYAPYVPHIPLAVSDKFIGSTDAGLYGDYVHELDFNIGKLLKTLDSLQLTENTLVLFASDNGSTFTATSRETDFSKVSNNLNEMEVEVADQLVHNPNGELRGTKQTAWEGGVRTPFIARWPGKIAANTISKQLFALNDVMATLAAVLDFNLKENEGVDSYNMLPVLKGGDEKIRNSVVIQSSRGAKGLRMGNWKYIEPNGANKGKGELYNLENDLSEANNLIDSLPNRAQELKMALATIVQGHSSK
;
A
#
# COMPACT_ATOMS: atom_id res chain seq x y z
N SER A 1 18.84 3.26 0.44
CA SER A 1 19.06 2.16 1.40
C SER A 1 18.35 0.88 0.96
N GLU A 2 18.19 0.65 -0.35
CA GLU A 2 17.27 -0.36 -0.89
C GLU A 2 17.99 -1.59 -1.47
N CYS A 3 19.28 -1.74 -1.17
CA CYS A 3 20.11 -2.74 -1.84
C CYS A 3 20.58 -3.87 -0.96
N TRP A 4 20.39 -3.85 0.35
CA TRP A 4 20.93 -4.90 1.22
C TRP A 4 19.89 -6.01 1.42
N VAL A 5 20.28 -7.24 1.12
CA VAL A 5 19.49 -8.44 1.45
C VAL A 5 20.04 -9.02 2.74
N LEU A 6 19.22 -9.08 3.78
CA LEU A 6 19.62 -9.55 5.10
C LEU A 6 18.90 -10.85 5.47
N GLU A 7 19.59 -11.71 6.22
CA GLU A 7 18.99 -12.85 6.93
C GLU A 7 19.41 -12.77 8.40
N GLY A 8 18.45 -12.42 9.25
CA GLY A 8 18.74 -12.02 10.63
C GLY A 8 19.67 -10.80 10.66
N ASN A 9 20.81 -10.94 11.33
CA ASN A 9 21.83 -9.88 11.43
C ASN A 9 22.92 -9.98 10.36
N ASN A 10 22.80 -10.90 9.41
CA ASN A 10 23.81 -11.15 8.39
C ASN A 10 23.41 -10.52 7.06
N VAL A 11 24.36 -9.85 6.41
CA VAL A 11 24.21 -9.40 5.02
C VAL A 11 24.43 -10.60 4.12
N MET A 12 23.37 -11.04 3.43
CA MET A 12 23.40 -12.17 2.50
C MET A 12 23.82 -11.77 1.10
N GLY A 13 23.63 -10.51 0.76
CA GLY A 13 23.97 -10.01 -0.55
C GLY A 13 23.30 -8.67 -0.84
N ILE A 14 23.26 -8.35 -2.13
CA ILE A 14 22.83 -7.06 -2.63
C ILE A 14 21.78 -7.26 -3.73
N LEU A 15 20.68 -6.53 -3.66
CA LEU A 15 19.75 -6.39 -4.78
C LEU A 15 20.42 -5.54 -5.86
N GLU A 16 20.59 -6.10 -7.05
CA GLU A 16 21.14 -5.39 -8.19
C GLU A 16 20.23 -4.19 -8.52
N HIS A 17 20.77 -2.96 -8.54
CA HIS A 17 19.95 -1.77 -8.74
C HIS A 17 20.74 -0.64 -9.38
N ASP A 18 20.15 0.04 -10.37
CA ASP A 18 20.85 1.06 -11.15
C ASP A 18 21.21 2.31 -10.34
N TYR A 19 20.42 2.65 -9.32
CA TYR A 19 20.61 3.87 -8.51
C TYR A 19 21.46 3.68 -7.25
N TYR A 20 21.63 2.45 -6.79
CA TYR A 20 22.24 2.15 -5.50
C TYR A 20 23.32 1.10 -5.72
N ASN A 21 24.53 1.56 -6.03
CA ASN A 21 25.69 0.68 -6.11
C ASN A 21 26.35 0.53 -4.74
N VAL A 22 27.13 -0.54 -4.60
CA VAL A 22 27.92 -0.83 -3.39
C VAL A 22 29.38 -0.47 -3.61
N ASP A 23 29.70 0.46 -4.51
CA ASP A 23 31.07 0.65 -4.92
C ASP A 23 31.97 1.16 -3.80
N ALA A 24 31.39 1.92 -2.88
CA ALA A 24 32.02 2.41 -1.67
C ALA A 24 32.03 1.38 -0.52
N ALA A 25 31.39 0.22 -0.65
CA ALA A 25 31.34 -0.79 0.41
C ALA A 25 32.66 -1.58 0.48
N GLN A 26 33.22 -1.67 1.69
CA GLN A 26 34.41 -2.50 1.94
C GLN A 26 34.04 -3.99 1.94
N ASN A 27 34.97 -4.83 1.45
CA ASN A 27 34.82 -6.27 1.33
C ASN A 27 33.64 -6.70 0.44
N LYS A 28 33.18 -5.91 -0.52
CA LYS A 28 31.98 -6.24 -1.31
C LYS A 28 32.09 -7.53 -2.15
N GLU A 29 33.29 -8.11 -2.28
CA GLU A 29 33.58 -9.29 -3.11
C GLU A 29 32.91 -10.57 -2.61
N HIS A 30 32.53 -10.67 -1.32
CA HIS A 30 31.81 -11.82 -0.78
C HIS A 30 30.29 -11.73 -0.93
N LEU A 31 29.78 -10.60 -1.41
CA LEU A 31 28.35 -10.34 -1.46
C LEU A 31 27.75 -10.97 -2.72
N ARG A 32 26.69 -11.75 -2.53
CA ARG A 32 25.90 -12.29 -3.63
C ARG A 32 25.06 -11.19 -4.26
N PHE A 33 25.05 -11.10 -5.59
CA PHE A 33 24.09 -10.25 -6.30
C PHE A 33 22.79 -11.02 -6.53
N PHE A 34 21.68 -10.38 -6.19
CA PHE A 34 20.33 -10.87 -6.45
C PHE A 34 19.75 -10.08 -7.63
N PRO A 35 19.53 -10.72 -8.79
CA PRO A 35 18.85 -10.08 -9.90
C PRO A 35 17.45 -9.62 -9.47
N ARG A 36 17.05 -8.43 -9.91
CA ARG A 36 15.79 -7.81 -9.47
C ARG A 36 14.60 -8.70 -9.79
N GLU A 37 14.55 -9.18 -11.02
CA GLU A 37 13.51 -10.03 -11.56
C GLU A 37 13.38 -11.38 -10.84
N GLN A 38 14.35 -11.75 -9.99
CA GLN A 38 14.29 -12.97 -9.17
C GLN A 38 13.96 -12.68 -7.71
N TYR A 39 14.01 -11.42 -7.27
CA TYR A 39 13.88 -11.06 -5.86
C TYR A 39 12.49 -11.37 -5.29
N LEU A 40 11.42 -11.14 -6.07
CA LEU A 40 10.06 -11.45 -5.64
C LEU A 40 9.90 -12.95 -5.32
N SER A 41 10.34 -13.82 -6.24
CA SER A 41 10.30 -15.27 -5.99
C SER A 41 11.18 -15.65 -4.81
N PHE A 42 12.40 -15.09 -4.71
CA PHE A 42 13.30 -15.35 -3.60
C PHE A 42 12.68 -14.99 -2.24
N LEU A 43 12.08 -13.79 -2.11
CA LEU A 43 11.43 -13.35 -0.88
C LEU A 43 10.23 -14.24 -0.55
N THR A 44 9.48 -14.67 -1.56
CA THR A 44 8.33 -15.57 -1.41
C THR A 44 8.75 -16.95 -0.92
N ASP A 45 9.83 -17.50 -1.48
CA ASP A 45 10.37 -18.80 -1.10
C ASP A 45 10.96 -18.74 0.32
N LYS A 46 11.67 -17.66 0.67
CA LYS A 46 12.15 -17.43 2.04
C LYS A 46 11.02 -17.30 3.06
N SER A 47 9.93 -16.61 2.69
CA SER A 47 8.74 -16.48 3.54
C SER A 47 8.02 -17.82 3.72
N SER A 48 7.94 -18.63 2.66
CA SER A 48 7.38 -19.98 2.72
C SER A 48 8.23 -20.91 3.58
N GLN A 49 9.56 -20.82 3.45
CA GLN A 49 10.50 -21.56 4.28
C GLN A 49 10.37 -21.14 5.75
N PHE A 50 10.26 -19.84 6.04
CA PHE A 50 10.04 -19.35 7.41
C PHE A 50 8.80 -19.98 8.05
N MET A 51 7.67 -20.03 7.35
CA MET A 51 6.45 -20.67 7.86
C MET A 51 6.64 -22.17 8.11
N THR A 52 7.32 -22.86 7.19
CA THR A 52 7.64 -24.29 7.33
C THR A 52 8.54 -24.54 8.55
N ASP A 53 9.65 -23.80 8.64
CA ASP A 53 10.60 -23.87 9.76
C ASP A 53 9.93 -23.57 11.10
N HIS A 54 8.99 -22.61 11.11
CA HIS A 54 8.24 -22.26 12.30
C HIS A 54 7.37 -23.41 12.78
N VAL A 55 6.64 -24.08 11.88
CA VAL A 55 5.86 -25.29 12.23
C VAL A 55 6.76 -26.42 12.73
N ASP A 56 7.94 -26.60 12.14
CA ASP A 56 8.86 -27.66 12.54
C ASP A 56 9.50 -27.41 13.91
N LYS A 57 9.85 -26.15 14.22
CA LYS A 57 10.72 -25.81 15.35
C LYS A 57 10.01 -25.09 16.49
N ASN A 58 8.90 -24.39 16.22
CA ASN A 58 8.29 -23.42 17.13
C ASN A 58 6.75 -23.38 17.06
N LYS A 59 6.09 -24.47 16.66
CA LYS A 59 4.64 -24.55 16.39
C LYS A 59 3.71 -24.00 17.49
N ASP A 60 4.15 -23.98 18.74
CA ASP A 60 3.33 -23.56 19.88
C ASP A 60 3.34 -22.04 20.08
N ASN A 61 4.20 -21.30 19.36
CA ASN A 61 4.26 -19.84 19.41
C ASN A 61 3.59 -19.24 18.16
N PRO A 62 2.98 -18.05 18.24
CA PRO A 62 2.53 -17.35 17.04
C PRO A 62 3.72 -16.80 16.23
N PHE A 63 3.52 -16.58 14.94
CA PHE A 63 4.46 -15.81 14.10
C PHE A 63 3.81 -14.55 13.55
N PHE A 64 4.66 -13.58 13.19
CA PHE A 64 4.29 -12.41 12.41
C PHE A 64 5.20 -12.33 11.19
N LEU A 65 4.62 -12.31 10.00
CA LEU A 65 5.33 -12.19 8.73
C LEU A 65 4.96 -10.85 8.08
N TYR A 66 5.93 -9.95 7.99
CA TYR A 66 5.82 -8.74 7.18
C TYR A 66 6.42 -8.98 5.81
N TYR A 67 5.57 -9.34 4.84
CA TYR A 67 5.96 -9.57 3.45
C TYR A 67 5.80 -8.29 2.64
N ALA A 68 6.90 -7.60 2.37
CA ALA A 68 6.94 -6.31 1.69
C ALA A 68 7.88 -6.36 0.47
N PRO A 69 7.49 -7.04 -0.62
CA PRO A 69 8.25 -6.98 -1.86
C PRO A 69 8.19 -5.57 -2.44
N TYR A 70 9.16 -5.20 -3.27
CA TYR A 70 9.15 -3.88 -3.93
C TYR A 70 8.20 -3.80 -5.14
N VAL A 71 7.39 -4.84 -5.40
CA VAL A 71 6.45 -4.87 -6.53
C VAL A 71 5.27 -3.93 -6.28
N PRO A 72 4.75 -3.19 -7.28
CA PRO A 72 5.21 -3.03 -8.66
C PRO A 72 6.06 -1.76 -8.86
N HIS A 73 6.93 -1.42 -7.92
CA HIS A 73 7.77 -0.23 -7.97
C HIS A 73 8.70 -0.26 -9.19
N ILE A 74 8.98 0.93 -9.74
CA ILE A 74 9.93 1.13 -10.82
C ILE A 74 11.39 1.02 -10.34
N PRO A 75 12.35 0.66 -11.21
CA PRO A 75 12.13 0.11 -12.54
C PRO A 75 11.44 -1.25 -12.48
N LEU A 76 10.55 -1.52 -13.43
CA LEU A 76 9.77 -2.74 -13.48
C LEU A 76 10.71 -3.91 -13.82
N ALA A 77 10.83 -4.86 -12.89
CA ALA A 77 11.70 -6.02 -13.01
C ALA A 77 10.87 -7.30 -12.99
N VAL A 78 10.08 -7.48 -14.04
CA VAL A 78 9.22 -8.67 -14.22
C VAL A 78 10.11 -9.86 -14.59
N SER A 79 9.87 -11.02 -13.99
CA SER A 79 10.58 -12.23 -14.44
C SER A 79 10.17 -12.67 -15.83
N ASP A 80 11.10 -13.26 -16.59
CA ASP A 80 10.92 -13.67 -18.00
C ASP A 80 9.63 -14.46 -18.25
N LYS A 81 9.21 -15.26 -17.26
CA LYS A 81 8.00 -16.09 -17.34
C LYS A 81 6.70 -15.27 -17.43
N PHE A 82 6.68 -14.05 -16.89
CA PHE A 82 5.50 -13.21 -16.80
C PHE A 82 5.47 -12.09 -17.84
N ILE A 83 6.58 -11.83 -18.53
CA ILE A 83 6.62 -10.83 -19.62
C ILE A 83 5.62 -11.21 -20.71
N GLY A 84 4.74 -10.26 -21.04
CA GLY A 84 3.67 -10.42 -22.03
C GLY A 84 2.49 -11.29 -21.56
N SER A 85 2.39 -11.58 -20.26
CA SER A 85 1.31 -12.42 -19.73
C SER A 85 -0.04 -11.70 -19.61
N THR A 86 -0.05 -10.37 -19.71
CA THR A 86 -1.25 -9.52 -19.64
C THR A 86 -1.34 -8.56 -20.83
N ASP A 87 -2.50 -7.94 -21.03
CA ASP A 87 -2.65 -6.81 -21.97
C ASP A 87 -2.32 -5.44 -21.32
N ALA A 88 -2.06 -5.39 -20.02
CA ALA A 88 -1.77 -4.17 -19.26
C ALA A 88 -0.28 -3.76 -19.30
N GLY A 89 0.51 -4.41 -20.16
CA GLY A 89 1.96 -4.19 -20.30
C GLY A 89 2.77 -4.68 -19.12
N LEU A 90 4.06 -4.29 -19.07
CA LEU A 90 4.99 -4.73 -18.01
C LEU A 90 4.49 -4.43 -16.60
N TYR A 91 3.73 -3.34 -16.39
CA TYR A 91 3.12 -3.06 -15.10
C TYR A 91 2.12 -4.15 -14.69
N GLY A 92 1.20 -4.51 -15.59
CA GLY A 92 0.23 -5.57 -15.37
C GLY A 92 0.88 -6.94 -15.22
N ASP A 93 1.92 -7.22 -15.98
CA ASP A 93 2.71 -8.45 -15.85
C ASP A 93 3.34 -8.55 -14.47
N TYR A 94 3.83 -7.43 -13.91
CA TYR A 94 4.43 -7.44 -12.58
C TYR A 94 3.40 -7.64 -11.46
N VAL A 95 2.21 -7.05 -11.62
CA VAL A 95 1.08 -7.26 -10.71
C VAL A 95 0.58 -8.71 -10.80
N HIS A 96 0.55 -9.31 -11.99
CA HIS A 96 0.23 -10.72 -12.16
C HIS A 96 1.28 -11.63 -11.50
N GLU A 97 2.56 -11.28 -11.60
CA GLU A 97 3.62 -12.00 -10.89
C GLU A 97 3.47 -11.90 -9.36
N LEU A 98 3.10 -10.72 -8.83
CA LEU A 98 2.78 -10.55 -7.41
C LEU A 98 1.62 -11.46 -6.99
N ASP A 99 0.51 -11.45 -7.74
CA ASP A 99 -0.66 -12.29 -7.46
C ASP A 99 -0.28 -13.78 -7.42
N PHE A 100 0.51 -14.25 -8.39
CA PHE A 100 1.01 -15.62 -8.41
C PHE A 100 1.82 -15.96 -7.15
N ASN A 101 2.69 -15.06 -6.70
CA ASN A 101 3.52 -15.27 -5.51
C ASN A 101 2.73 -15.19 -4.20
N ILE A 102 1.73 -14.31 -4.10
CA ILE A 102 0.77 -14.32 -2.99
C ILE A 102 0.04 -15.67 -2.95
N GLY A 103 -0.36 -16.20 -4.12
CA GLY A 103 -0.94 -17.53 -4.23
C GLY A 103 -0.02 -18.65 -3.71
N LYS A 104 1.30 -18.54 -3.88
CA LYS A 104 2.27 -19.49 -3.28
C LYS A 104 2.23 -19.41 -1.75
N LEU A 105 2.26 -18.21 -1.16
CA LEU A 105 2.21 -18.04 0.31
C LEU A 105 0.92 -18.62 0.91
N LEU A 106 -0.22 -18.36 0.26
CA LEU A 106 -1.51 -18.90 0.70
C LEU A 106 -1.54 -20.44 0.61
N LYS A 107 -1.01 -21.03 -0.47
CA LYS A 107 -0.87 -22.49 -0.59
C LYS A 107 0.07 -23.07 0.47
N THR A 108 1.12 -22.36 0.86
CA THR A 108 1.98 -22.78 1.97
C THR A 108 1.19 -22.84 3.28
N LEU A 109 0.42 -21.80 3.61
CA LEU A 109 -0.46 -21.82 4.79
C LEU A 109 -1.45 -23.00 4.76
N ASP A 110 -2.05 -23.29 3.60
CA ASP A 110 -2.95 -24.43 3.43
C ASP A 110 -2.22 -25.75 3.66
N SER A 111 -1.04 -25.93 3.06
CA SER A 111 -0.25 -27.16 3.18
C SER A 111 0.23 -27.44 4.62
N LEU A 112 0.44 -26.38 5.39
CA LEU A 112 0.84 -26.43 6.80
C LEU A 112 -0.36 -26.49 7.75
N GLN A 113 -1.59 -26.48 7.24
CA GLN A 113 -2.84 -26.47 8.01
C GLN A 113 -2.96 -25.24 8.94
N LEU A 114 -2.37 -24.11 8.55
CA LEU A 114 -2.37 -22.85 9.32
C LEU A 114 -3.48 -21.89 8.92
N THR A 115 -4.18 -22.17 7.81
CA THR A 115 -5.13 -21.25 7.18
C THR A 115 -6.23 -20.73 8.12
N GLU A 116 -6.88 -21.58 8.90
CA GLU A 116 -7.97 -21.16 9.82
C GLU A 116 -7.46 -20.33 11.02
N ASN A 117 -6.16 -20.44 11.34
CA ASN A 117 -5.54 -19.72 12.46
C ASN A 117 -4.60 -18.60 12.02
N THR A 118 -4.72 -18.14 10.77
CA THR A 118 -3.88 -17.06 10.23
C THR A 118 -4.75 -15.91 9.72
N LEU A 119 -4.57 -14.72 10.29
CA LEU A 119 -5.06 -13.47 9.72
C LEU A 119 -4.09 -13.01 8.63
N VAL A 120 -4.55 -12.95 7.38
CA VAL A 120 -3.81 -12.38 6.26
C VAL A 120 -4.37 -11.00 5.95
N LEU A 121 -3.51 -9.99 5.95
CA LEU A 121 -3.81 -8.64 5.50
C LEU A 121 -3.01 -8.35 4.23
N PHE A 122 -3.68 -8.00 3.14
CA PHE A 122 -3.06 -7.52 1.91
C PHE A 122 -3.36 -6.04 1.76
N ALA A 123 -2.32 -5.24 1.52
CA ALA A 123 -2.42 -3.80 1.37
C ALA A 123 -1.30 -3.26 0.47
N SER A 124 -1.47 -2.02 0.01
CA SER A 124 -0.41 -1.23 -0.62
C SER A 124 -0.16 0.05 0.16
N ASP A 125 1.07 0.57 0.11
CA ASP A 125 1.58 1.70 0.88
C ASP A 125 1.18 3.07 0.30
N ASN A 126 0.91 3.14 -1.01
CA ASN A 126 0.40 4.32 -1.71
C ASN A 126 -0.30 3.90 -3.01
N GLY A 127 -1.00 4.84 -3.65
CA GLY A 127 -1.58 4.60 -4.97
C GLY A 127 -0.53 4.45 -6.06
N SER A 128 -0.96 4.00 -7.25
CA SER A 128 -0.05 3.73 -8.35
C SER A 128 0.68 4.99 -8.81
N THR A 129 1.93 4.78 -9.22
CA THR A 129 2.75 5.73 -9.95
C THR A 129 2.12 6.15 -11.29
N PHE A 130 1.47 5.21 -11.98
CA PHE A 130 1.01 5.39 -13.36
C PHE A 130 -0.47 5.72 -13.42
N THR A 131 -0.83 6.67 -14.28
CA THR A 131 -2.22 7.00 -14.60
C THR A 131 -2.84 6.01 -15.58
N ALA A 132 -2.05 5.52 -16.54
CA ALA A 132 -2.46 4.58 -17.57
C ALA A 132 -1.28 3.68 -17.96
N THR A 133 -1.54 2.44 -18.39
CA THR A 133 -0.54 1.55 -19.02
C THR A 133 -1.20 0.73 -20.13
N SER A 134 -0.40 0.21 -21.05
CA SER A 134 -0.83 -0.68 -22.15
C SER A 134 0.32 -1.63 -22.51
N ARG A 135 0.04 -2.62 -23.35
CA ARG A 135 1.07 -3.55 -23.86
C ARG A 135 2.27 -2.83 -24.48
N GLU A 136 2.03 -1.75 -25.21
CA GLU A 136 3.06 -1.01 -25.95
C GLU A 136 3.66 0.16 -25.15
N THR A 137 3.36 0.27 -23.86
CA THR A 137 3.90 1.35 -23.03
C THR A 137 5.43 1.22 -22.88
N ASP A 138 6.16 2.26 -23.30
CA ASP A 138 7.61 2.36 -23.15
C ASP A 138 7.99 2.83 -21.73
N PHE A 139 8.50 1.92 -20.91
CA PHE A 139 8.96 2.22 -19.54
C PHE A 139 10.43 2.65 -19.47
N SER A 140 11.17 2.73 -20.58
CA SER A 140 12.62 2.98 -20.59
C SER A 140 13.03 4.36 -20.05
N LYS A 141 12.10 5.32 -20.08
CA LYS A 141 12.31 6.70 -19.64
C LYS A 141 11.62 7.03 -18.31
N VAL A 142 10.92 6.06 -17.71
CA VAL A 142 10.17 6.31 -16.47
C VAL A 142 11.13 6.41 -15.30
N SER A 143 10.96 7.46 -14.49
CA SER A 143 11.70 7.66 -13.25
C SER A 143 10.76 8.05 -12.10
N ASN A 144 11.32 8.34 -10.91
CA ASN A 144 10.55 8.84 -9.76
C ASN A 144 10.08 10.31 -9.91
N ASN A 145 10.23 10.90 -11.09
CA ASN A 145 9.73 12.23 -11.44
C ASN A 145 8.28 12.15 -11.96
N LEU A 146 7.32 12.86 -11.34
CA LEU A 146 5.90 12.79 -11.75
C LEU A 146 5.66 13.04 -13.25
N ASN A 147 6.39 13.98 -13.85
CA ASN A 147 6.20 14.31 -15.27
C ASN A 147 6.65 13.17 -16.20
N GLU A 148 7.46 12.24 -15.69
CA GLU A 148 7.95 11.05 -16.40
C GLU A 148 7.17 9.79 -15.97
N MET A 149 6.24 9.92 -15.01
CA MET A 149 5.35 8.86 -14.55
C MET A 149 4.01 8.86 -15.30
N GLU A 150 3.67 9.98 -15.97
CA GLU A 150 2.65 10.01 -17.01
C GLU A 150 3.24 9.37 -18.27
N VAL A 151 2.70 8.21 -18.64
CA VAL A 151 3.13 7.48 -19.82
C VAL A 151 2.08 7.62 -20.93
N GLU A 152 2.54 7.85 -22.16
CA GLU A 152 1.67 7.85 -23.32
C GLU A 152 1.22 6.42 -23.63
N VAL A 153 -0.09 6.23 -23.81
CA VAL A 153 -0.69 4.96 -24.24
C VAL A 153 -1.18 5.13 -25.68
N ALA A 154 -0.62 4.33 -26.59
CA ALA A 154 -0.94 4.40 -28.01
C ALA A 154 -2.11 3.48 -28.42
N ASP A 155 -2.46 2.51 -27.57
CA ASP A 155 -3.38 1.40 -27.86
C ASP A 155 -4.82 1.66 -27.34
N GLN A 156 -5.79 0.94 -27.90
CA GLN A 156 -7.21 0.97 -27.55
C GLN A 156 -7.50 0.28 -26.20
N LEU A 157 -6.68 -0.67 -25.76
CA LEU A 157 -6.86 -1.32 -24.45
C LEU A 157 -5.92 -0.69 -23.41
N VAL A 158 -6.47 0.27 -22.68
CA VAL A 158 -5.77 1.01 -21.63
C VAL A 158 -6.13 0.42 -20.26
N HIS A 159 -5.11 0.01 -19.51
CA HIS A 159 -5.23 -0.27 -18.09
C HIS A 159 -5.06 1.02 -17.30
N ASN A 160 -5.96 1.29 -16.35
CA ASN A 160 -5.89 2.43 -15.43
C ASN A 160 -5.58 1.91 -14.02
N PRO A 161 -4.32 1.94 -13.56
CA PRO A 161 -3.93 1.35 -12.27
C PRO A 161 -4.67 1.91 -11.05
N ASN A 162 -5.01 3.21 -11.09
CA ASN A 162 -5.79 3.88 -10.04
C ASN A 162 -7.30 3.90 -10.33
N GLY A 163 -7.76 3.21 -11.38
CA GLY A 163 -9.16 3.22 -11.80
C GLY A 163 -9.65 4.62 -12.18
N GLU A 164 -10.81 5.02 -11.64
CA GLU A 164 -11.41 6.35 -11.83
C GLU A 164 -10.83 7.43 -10.89
N LEU A 165 -9.92 7.06 -9.99
CA LEU A 165 -9.41 7.96 -8.96
C LEU A 165 -8.38 8.93 -9.54
N ARG A 166 -8.47 10.20 -9.14
CA ARG A 166 -7.55 11.23 -9.59
C ARG A 166 -6.20 11.14 -8.90
N GLY A 167 -5.14 11.43 -9.65
CA GLY A 167 -3.79 11.52 -9.14
C GLY A 167 -3.08 10.18 -9.07
N THR A 168 -1.85 10.24 -8.58
CA THR A 168 -0.91 9.12 -8.49
C THR A 168 -0.13 9.19 -7.18
N LYS A 169 0.77 8.23 -6.95
CA LYS A 169 1.83 8.31 -5.95
C LYS A 169 2.36 9.74 -5.83
N GLN A 170 2.66 10.20 -4.62
CA GLN A 170 3.09 11.56 -4.28
C GLN A 170 2.01 12.65 -4.27
N THR A 171 0.76 12.36 -4.68
CA THR A 171 -0.34 13.33 -4.65
C THR A 171 -1.29 13.10 -3.48
N ALA A 172 -2.07 14.14 -3.10
CA ALA A 172 -3.07 14.05 -2.02
C ALA A 172 -4.46 13.61 -2.51
N TRP A 173 -4.65 13.49 -3.82
CA TRP A 173 -5.87 12.99 -4.46
C TRP A 173 -6.06 11.49 -4.19
N GLU A 174 -7.27 10.96 -4.39
CA GLU A 174 -7.64 9.58 -4.02
C GLU A 174 -6.74 8.55 -4.72
N GLY A 175 -6.34 8.77 -5.97
CA GLY A 175 -5.42 7.90 -6.69
C GLY A 175 -4.00 7.89 -6.15
N GLY A 176 -3.64 8.82 -5.25
CA GLY A 176 -2.36 8.81 -4.54
C GLY A 176 -2.39 8.12 -3.18
N VAL A 177 -3.56 8.04 -2.53
CA VAL A 177 -3.67 7.62 -1.12
C VAL A 177 -4.67 6.50 -0.86
N ARG A 178 -5.58 6.21 -1.78
CA ARG A 178 -6.52 5.11 -1.66
C ARG A 178 -5.90 3.86 -2.24
N THR A 179 -5.75 2.83 -1.41
CA THR A 179 -5.08 1.58 -1.78
C THR A 179 -6.02 0.39 -1.61
N PRO A 180 -5.77 -0.73 -2.33
CA PRO A 180 -6.47 -1.97 -2.05
C PRO A 180 -6.19 -2.43 -0.62
N PHE A 181 -7.21 -2.93 0.06
CA PHE A 181 -7.08 -3.58 1.36
C PHE A 181 -7.98 -4.81 1.41
N ILE A 182 -7.40 -5.98 1.68
CA ILE A 182 -8.11 -7.25 1.81
C ILE A 182 -7.69 -7.89 3.14
N ALA A 183 -8.68 -8.31 3.92
CA ALA A 183 -8.45 -9.13 5.12
C ALA A 183 -9.06 -10.51 4.91
N ARG A 184 -8.29 -11.56 5.19
CA ARG A 184 -8.71 -12.96 5.14
C ARG A 184 -8.39 -13.65 6.45
N TRP A 185 -9.41 -14.17 7.12
CA TRP A 185 -9.26 -15.03 8.28
C TRP A 185 -10.43 -16.02 8.34
N PRO A 186 -10.28 -17.20 7.71
CA PRO A 186 -11.32 -18.21 7.66
C PRO A 186 -11.86 -18.56 9.06
N GLY A 187 -13.18 -18.74 9.15
CA GLY A 187 -13.88 -18.97 10.42
C GLY A 187 -14.02 -17.74 11.34
N LYS A 188 -13.35 -16.61 11.05
CA LYS A 188 -13.43 -15.36 11.84
C LYS A 188 -13.94 -14.16 11.05
N ILE A 189 -13.59 -14.07 9.77
CA ILE A 189 -14.03 -13.04 8.83
C ILE A 189 -14.93 -13.72 7.79
N ALA A 190 -16.13 -13.20 7.59
CA ALA A 190 -17.05 -13.71 6.58
C ALA A 190 -16.48 -13.51 5.17
N ALA A 191 -16.35 -14.59 4.41
CA ALA A 191 -15.86 -14.53 3.03
C ALA A 191 -16.82 -13.75 2.13
N ASN A 192 -16.27 -13.15 1.07
CA ASN A 192 -17.04 -12.41 0.05
C ASN A 192 -17.90 -11.27 0.64
N THR A 193 -17.35 -10.55 1.61
CA THR A 193 -17.99 -9.36 2.21
C THR A 193 -17.21 -8.10 1.87
N ILE A 194 -17.90 -6.97 1.87
CA ILE A 194 -17.34 -5.64 1.61
C ILE A 194 -17.72 -4.74 2.77
N SER A 195 -16.74 -4.03 3.32
CA SER A 195 -16.99 -2.94 4.26
C SER A 195 -16.69 -1.60 3.61
N LYS A 196 -17.59 -0.62 3.81
CA LYS A 196 -17.38 0.79 3.40
C LYS A 196 -16.78 1.64 4.52
N GLN A 197 -16.49 1.03 5.66
CA GLN A 197 -15.88 1.70 6.80
C GLN A 197 -14.52 2.27 6.40
N LEU A 198 -14.26 3.53 6.76
CA LEU A 198 -12.97 4.15 6.53
C LEU A 198 -11.89 3.37 7.28
N PHE A 199 -10.84 2.98 6.58
CA PHE A 199 -9.69 2.25 7.11
C PHE A 199 -8.42 2.99 6.69
N ALA A 200 -7.47 3.14 7.61
CA ALA A 200 -6.15 3.69 7.32
C ALA A 200 -5.09 2.68 7.74
N LEU A 201 -3.96 2.59 7.03
CA LEU A 201 -2.93 1.56 7.29
C LEU A 201 -2.39 1.60 8.72
N ASN A 202 -2.39 2.77 9.36
CA ASN A 202 -2.02 2.91 10.76
C ASN A 202 -3.01 2.22 11.72
N ASP A 203 -4.24 1.87 11.32
CA ASP A 203 -5.20 1.06 12.10
C ASP A 203 -4.74 -0.39 12.30
N VAL A 204 -3.80 -0.86 11.49
CA VAL A 204 -3.28 -2.23 11.61
C VAL A 204 -2.70 -2.47 13.00
N MET A 205 -2.04 -1.47 13.60
CA MET A 205 -1.41 -1.61 14.93
C MET A 205 -2.42 -1.93 16.04
N ALA A 206 -3.45 -1.10 16.24
CA ALA A 206 -4.48 -1.33 17.26
C ALA A 206 -5.37 -2.53 16.93
N THR A 207 -5.57 -2.83 15.65
CA THR A 207 -6.29 -4.03 15.21
C THR A 207 -5.52 -5.30 15.58
N LEU A 208 -4.21 -5.37 15.30
CA LEU A 208 -3.37 -6.51 15.69
C LEU A 208 -3.22 -6.62 17.22
N ALA A 209 -3.12 -5.49 17.93
CA ALA A 209 -3.13 -5.50 19.39
C ALA A 209 -4.42 -6.15 19.92
N ALA A 210 -5.58 -5.80 19.38
CA ALA A 210 -6.85 -6.42 19.75
C ALA A 210 -6.93 -7.92 19.37
N VAL A 211 -6.33 -8.33 18.25
CA VAL A 211 -6.22 -9.74 17.87
C VAL A 211 -5.41 -10.55 18.89
N LEU A 212 -4.37 -9.95 19.46
CA LEU A 212 -3.45 -10.56 20.41
C LEU A 212 -3.89 -10.41 21.88
N ASP A 213 -5.06 -9.81 22.14
CA ASP A 213 -5.50 -9.39 23.48
C ASP A 213 -4.44 -8.53 24.21
N PHE A 214 -3.74 -7.70 23.43
CA PHE A 214 -2.68 -6.82 23.91
C PHE A 214 -3.20 -5.39 24.10
N ASN A 215 -2.95 -4.84 25.30
CA ASN A 215 -3.31 -3.47 25.63
C ASN A 215 -2.18 -2.52 25.26
N LEU A 216 -2.38 -1.72 24.20
CA LEU A 216 -1.50 -0.60 23.86
C LEU A 216 -1.50 0.42 25.00
N LYS A 217 -0.33 1.01 25.30
CA LYS A 217 -0.26 2.16 26.22
C LYS A 217 -0.91 3.38 25.57
N GLU A 218 -1.26 4.36 26.40
CA GLU A 218 -1.91 5.60 25.96
C GLU A 218 -1.13 6.35 24.87
N ASN A 219 0.20 6.26 24.87
CA ASN A 219 1.09 6.89 23.90
C ASN A 219 1.50 5.99 22.73
N GLU A 220 0.95 4.78 22.62
CA GLU A 220 1.25 3.81 21.57
C GLU A 220 0.06 3.72 20.59
N GLY A 221 0.32 3.83 19.28
CA GLY A 221 -0.74 3.75 18.27
C GLY A 221 -1.84 4.82 18.45
N VAL A 222 -1.47 6.05 18.82
CA VAL A 222 -2.40 7.13 19.16
C VAL A 222 -3.45 7.39 18.08
N ASP A 223 -3.06 7.31 16.80
CA ASP A 223 -3.96 7.49 15.65
C ASP A 223 -4.55 6.18 15.10
N SER A 224 -4.31 5.06 15.79
CA SER A 224 -4.69 3.71 15.38
C SER A 224 -5.99 3.27 16.04
N TYR A 225 -6.99 2.94 15.23
CA TYR A 225 -8.28 2.46 15.69
C TYR A 225 -8.33 0.94 15.61
N ASN A 226 -9.01 0.32 16.57
CA ASN A 226 -9.26 -1.12 16.52
C ASN A 226 -10.36 -1.41 15.50
N MET A 227 -9.99 -1.99 14.36
CA MET A 227 -10.91 -2.33 13.28
C MET A 227 -11.37 -3.79 13.32
N LEU A 228 -10.99 -4.57 14.35
CA LEU A 228 -11.37 -5.98 14.47
C LEU A 228 -12.89 -6.21 14.44
N PRO A 229 -13.75 -5.39 15.09
CA PRO A 229 -15.20 -5.53 14.97
C PRO A 229 -15.69 -5.42 13.53
N VAL A 230 -15.16 -4.43 12.79
CA VAL A 230 -15.48 -4.18 11.38
C VAL A 230 -15.00 -5.35 10.51
N LEU A 231 -13.79 -5.87 10.74
CA LEU A 231 -13.28 -7.04 10.02
C LEU A 231 -14.17 -8.28 10.26
N LYS A 232 -14.78 -8.41 11.43
CA LYS A 232 -15.72 -9.49 11.77
C LYS A 232 -17.15 -9.25 11.26
N GLY A 233 -17.38 -8.19 10.49
CA GLY A 233 -18.67 -7.89 9.86
C GLY A 233 -19.58 -6.97 10.67
N GLY A 234 -19.07 -6.32 11.72
CA GLY A 234 -19.79 -5.27 12.44
C GLY A 234 -20.01 -4.03 11.57
N ASP A 235 -21.08 -3.29 11.85
CA ASP A 235 -21.49 -2.07 11.14
C ASP A 235 -21.07 -0.79 11.87
N GLU A 236 -20.18 -0.91 12.88
CA GLU A 236 -19.76 0.23 13.68
C GLU A 236 -18.94 1.24 12.87
N LYS A 237 -19.28 2.52 13.04
CA LYS A 237 -18.52 3.64 12.47
C LYS A 237 -17.35 4.00 13.37
N ILE A 238 -16.30 3.21 13.33
CA ILE A 238 -15.14 3.32 14.24
C ILE A 238 -14.26 4.53 13.89
N ARG A 239 -13.67 4.53 12.69
CA ARG A 239 -12.88 5.64 12.15
C ARG A 239 -13.79 6.58 11.34
N ASN A 240 -13.87 7.83 11.76
CA ASN A 240 -14.62 8.87 11.04
C ASN A 240 -13.73 9.73 10.12
N SER A 241 -12.44 9.83 10.42
CA SER A 241 -11.51 10.67 9.65
C SER A 241 -10.12 10.07 9.49
N VAL A 242 -9.40 10.50 8.47
CA VAL A 242 -7.98 10.20 8.24
C VAL A 242 -7.27 11.44 7.70
N VAL A 243 -6.11 11.75 8.28
CA VAL A 243 -5.22 12.79 7.78
C VAL A 243 -4.50 12.25 6.54
N ILE A 244 -4.47 13.08 5.51
CA ILE A 244 -3.81 12.79 4.23
C ILE A 244 -2.53 13.61 4.18
N GLN A 245 -1.42 12.99 3.82
CA GLN A 245 -0.15 13.67 3.62
C GLN A 245 0.50 13.19 2.33
N SER A 246 0.65 14.11 1.38
CA SER A 246 1.43 13.87 0.18
C SER A 246 2.92 14.01 0.46
N SER A 247 3.77 13.32 -0.29
CA SER A 247 5.23 13.50 -0.21
C SER A 247 5.69 14.88 -0.70
N ARG A 248 4.81 15.64 -1.37
CA ARG A 248 5.04 17.02 -1.82
C ARG A 248 4.60 18.08 -0.80
N GLY A 249 4.21 17.66 0.41
CA GLY A 249 3.93 18.55 1.53
C GLY A 249 2.49 19.04 1.65
N ALA A 250 1.61 18.76 0.67
CA ALA A 250 0.18 19.02 0.84
C ALA A 250 -0.39 18.07 1.90
N LYS A 251 -1.13 18.64 2.86
CA LYS A 251 -1.94 17.90 3.83
C LYS A 251 -3.41 17.99 3.48
N GLY A 252 -4.20 17.07 4.00
CA GLY A 252 -5.64 17.06 3.84
C GLY A 252 -6.31 16.26 4.93
N LEU A 253 -7.64 16.28 4.93
CA LEU A 253 -8.46 15.48 5.82
C LEU A 253 -9.59 14.87 5.01
N ARG A 254 -9.71 13.55 5.07
CA ARG A 254 -10.96 12.87 4.73
C ARG A 254 -11.75 12.67 6.02
N MET A 255 -12.99 13.13 6.04
CA MET A 255 -13.93 12.97 7.16
C MET A 255 -15.31 12.58 6.63
N GLY A 256 -15.71 11.33 6.88
CA GLY A 256 -16.84 10.71 6.21
C GLY A 256 -16.69 10.76 4.68
N ASN A 257 -17.70 11.29 4.00
CA ASN A 257 -17.71 11.45 2.54
C ASN A 257 -16.95 12.71 2.06
N TRP A 258 -16.51 13.57 2.97
CA TRP A 258 -15.89 14.84 2.61
C TRP A 258 -14.38 14.75 2.65
N LYS A 259 -13.74 15.39 1.68
CA LYS A 259 -12.28 15.47 1.61
C LYS A 259 -11.85 16.91 1.37
N TYR A 260 -11.00 17.42 2.25
CA TYR A 260 -10.35 18.72 2.13
C TYR A 260 -8.86 18.51 1.86
N ILE A 261 -8.29 19.30 0.96
CA ILE A 261 -6.85 19.34 0.68
C ILE A 261 -6.38 20.79 0.84
N GLU A 262 -5.30 21.00 1.59
CA GLU A 262 -4.70 22.32 1.76
C GLU A 262 -4.24 22.92 0.43
N PRO A 263 -4.15 24.26 0.33
CA PRO A 263 -3.65 24.91 -0.88
C PRO A 263 -2.26 24.39 -1.28
N ASN A 264 -2.15 23.90 -2.51
CA ASN A 264 -0.88 23.67 -3.19
C ASN A 264 -0.67 24.78 -4.26
N GLY A 265 0.53 24.88 -4.83
CA GLY A 265 0.96 26.00 -5.68
C GLY A 265 -0.04 26.49 -6.75
N ALA A 266 -0.92 25.63 -7.28
CA ALA A 266 -1.93 25.98 -8.28
C ALA A 266 -3.22 26.61 -7.72
N ASN A 267 -3.61 26.31 -6.47
CA ASN A 267 -4.95 26.60 -5.92
C ASN A 267 -5.03 27.82 -4.98
N LYS A 268 -4.21 28.85 -5.26
CA LYS A 268 -4.25 30.24 -4.73
C LYS A 268 -5.01 30.44 -3.40
N GLY A 269 -4.55 29.77 -2.35
CA GLY A 269 -4.89 30.09 -0.95
C GLY A 269 -6.18 29.52 -0.36
N LYS A 270 -7.07 28.86 -1.14
CA LYS A 270 -8.33 28.30 -0.60
C LYS A 270 -8.31 26.77 -0.40
N GLY A 271 -7.49 26.06 -1.17
CA GLY A 271 -7.44 24.59 -1.12
C GLY A 271 -8.50 23.95 -2.00
N GLU A 272 -8.79 22.68 -1.74
CA GLU A 272 -9.76 21.88 -2.51
C GLU A 272 -10.75 21.20 -1.56
N LEU A 273 -12.01 21.08 -1.97
CA LEU A 273 -13.05 20.35 -1.23
C LEU A 273 -13.83 19.46 -2.18
N TYR A 274 -13.95 18.18 -1.84
CA TYR A 274 -14.66 17.17 -2.62
C TYR A 274 -15.64 16.39 -1.76
N ASN A 275 -16.73 15.89 -2.38
CA ASN A 275 -17.63 14.91 -1.79
C ASN A 275 -17.46 13.55 -2.52
N LEU A 276 -16.74 12.65 -1.87
CA LEU A 276 -16.35 11.34 -2.40
C LEU A 276 -17.51 10.35 -2.54
N GLU A 277 -18.71 10.66 -2.03
CA GLU A 277 -19.88 9.81 -2.28
C GLU A 277 -20.35 9.89 -3.73
N ASN A 278 -20.20 11.06 -4.35
CA ASN A 278 -20.71 11.35 -5.69
C ASN A 278 -19.62 11.80 -6.68
N ASP A 279 -18.38 12.05 -6.20
CA ASP A 279 -17.24 12.51 -7.01
C ASP A 279 -15.95 11.82 -6.55
N LEU A 280 -15.83 10.53 -6.86
CA LEU A 280 -14.62 9.74 -6.60
C LEU A 280 -13.41 10.20 -7.42
N SER A 281 -13.67 10.78 -8.59
CA SER A 281 -12.67 11.37 -9.46
C SER A 281 -12.13 12.72 -8.98
N GLU A 282 -12.70 13.31 -7.92
CA GLU A 282 -12.33 14.65 -7.43
C GLU A 282 -12.30 15.69 -8.57
N ALA A 283 -13.31 15.64 -9.44
CA ALA A 283 -13.42 16.45 -10.65
C ALA A 283 -14.06 17.81 -10.36
N ASN A 284 -14.91 17.91 -9.33
CA ASN A 284 -15.66 19.11 -9.02
C ASN A 284 -15.23 19.70 -7.67
N ASN A 285 -14.34 20.70 -7.71
CA ASN A 285 -13.89 21.38 -6.51
C ASN A 285 -15.00 22.29 -5.94
N LEU A 286 -15.53 21.92 -4.76
CA LEU A 286 -16.62 22.59 -4.06
C LEU A 286 -16.17 23.67 -3.08
N ILE A 287 -14.88 24.04 -3.07
CA ILE A 287 -14.31 24.95 -2.06
C ILE A 287 -15.02 26.33 -2.04
N ASP A 288 -15.41 26.84 -3.20
CA ASP A 288 -16.07 28.14 -3.35
C ASP A 288 -17.59 28.06 -3.14
N SER A 289 -18.21 26.92 -3.45
CA SER A 289 -19.65 26.72 -3.31
C SER A 289 -20.06 26.31 -1.90
N LEU A 290 -19.15 25.67 -1.14
CA LEU A 290 -19.38 25.21 0.24
C LEU A 290 -18.28 25.69 1.21
N PRO A 291 -18.04 27.02 1.34
CA PRO A 291 -16.92 27.56 2.12
C PRO A 291 -17.01 27.21 3.61
N ASN A 292 -18.22 27.11 4.18
CA ASN A 292 -18.41 26.73 5.57
C ASN A 292 -17.97 25.28 5.84
N ARG A 293 -18.24 24.37 4.89
CA ARG A 293 -17.84 22.96 4.99
C ARG A 293 -16.33 22.80 4.83
N ALA A 294 -15.73 23.56 3.92
CA ALA A 294 -14.28 23.61 3.79
C ALA A 294 -13.61 24.08 5.08
N GLN A 295 -14.14 25.15 5.69
CA GLN A 295 -13.62 25.70 6.94
C GLN A 295 -13.75 24.70 8.09
N GLU A 296 -14.85 23.96 8.18
CA GLU A 296 -15.04 22.88 9.16
C GLU A 296 -13.94 21.81 9.07
N LEU A 297 -13.71 21.25 7.88
CA LEU A 297 -12.68 20.23 7.67
C LEU A 297 -11.27 20.78 7.90
N LYS A 298 -11.02 22.03 7.50
CA LYS A 298 -9.74 22.72 7.74
C LYS A 298 -9.46 22.87 9.24
N MET A 299 -10.46 23.26 10.03
CA MET A 299 -10.31 23.38 11.49
C MET A 299 -10.09 22.01 12.13
N ALA A 300 -10.85 20.98 11.71
CA ALA A 300 -10.67 19.62 12.20
C ALA A 300 -9.25 19.08 11.89
N LEU A 301 -8.73 19.34 10.68
CA LEU A 301 -7.36 19.00 10.32
C LEU A 301 -6.35 19.68 11.24
N ALA A 302 -6.51 20.99 11.48
CA ALA A 302 -5.61 21.76 12.33
C ALA A 302 -5.60 21.23 13.77
N THR A 303 -6.76 20.88 14.33
CA THR A 303 -6.88 20.25 15.66
C THR A 303 -6.08 18.96 15.73
N ILE A 304 -6.21 18.09 14.71
CA ILE A 304 -5.50 16.81 14.67
C ILE A 304 -3.99 16.99 14.58
N VAL A 305 -3.52 17.85 13.67
CA VAL A 305 -2.10 18.10 13.44
C VAL A 305 -1.43 18.80 14.64
N GLN A 306 -2.19 19.42 15.55
CA GLN A 306 -1.69 20.00 16.81
C GLN A 306 -1.52 18.96 17.95
N GLY A 307 -1.70 17.67 17.66
CA GLY A 307 -1.46 16.58 18.62
C GLY A 307 -2.70 16.07 19.34
N HIS A 308 -3.90 16.51 18.94
CA HIS A 308 -5.16 15.95 19.42
C HIS A 308 -5.54 14.85 18.45
N SER A 309 -5.17 13.60 18.72
CA SER A 309 -5.53 12.49 17.84
C SER A 309 -7.00 12.53 17.45
N SER A 310 -7.32 12.04 16.26
CA SER A 310 -8.73 11.88 15.84
C SER A 310 -9.50 10.86 16.69
N LYS A 311 -8.78 10.02 17.46
CA LYS A 311 -9.28 8.93 18.29
C LYS A 311 -9.80 9.42 19.65
#